data_AF-A0A9D8JTX2-F1
#
_entry.id   AF-A0A9D8JTX2-F1
#
_cell.length_a   1.000
_cell.length_b   1.000
_cell.length_c   1.000
_cell.angle_alpha   90.00
_cell.angle_beta   90.00
_cell.angle_gamma   90.00
#
_symmetry.space_group_name_H-M   'P 1'
#
loop_
_entity.id
_entity.type
_entity.pdbx_description
1 polymer ?
#
loop_
_entity_poly.entity_id
_entity_poly.type
_entity_poly.pdbx_seq_one_letter_code
_entity_poly.pdbx_strand_id
1 'polypeptide(L)'
;MPPTYEWSNNRVTSSVTRSYDGFTALTITFAAESVRLDRGRVHARLSVYVNGANYGWTFCNVERVEDRNRLIKSVYDAFQTPEERAAYAYEEMRHDFHAFCGGLWEAWMARDQPEALQGKLSPPSFILTP
;
A
#
# COMPACT_ATOMS: atom_id res chain seq x y z
N MET A 1 6.87 -3.37 -13.34
CA MET A 1 7.65 -3.58 -12.09
C MET A 1 6.65 -3.88 -10.99
N PRO A 2 6.93 -4.84 -10.09
CA PRO A 2 6.07 -5.05 -8.92
C PRO A 2 6.10 -3.78 -8.03
N PRO A 3 4.98 -3.40 -7.40
CA PRO A 3 4.95 -2.29 -6.47
C PRO A 3 5.89 -2.55 -5.29
N THR A 4 6.72 -1.55 -4.94
CA THR A 4 7.50 -1.58 -3.70
C THR A 4 6.57 -1.25 -2.54
N TYR A 5 6.56 -2.10 -1.52
CA TYR A 5 5.78 -1.91 -0.30
C TYR A 5 6.71 -1.47 0.84
N GLU A 6 6.46 -0.30 1.41
CA GLU A 6 7.14 0.15 2.62
C GLU A 6 6.22 0.01 3.83
N TRP A 7 6.69 -0.71 4.85
CA TRP A 7 6.03 -0.85 6.14
C TRP A 7 6.63 0.13 7.14
N SER A 8 5.85 1.10 7.60
CA SER A 8 6.21 1.96 8.73
C SER A 8 4.97 2.24 9.58
N ASN A 9 5.06 2.15 10.91
CA ASN A 9 3.97 2.53 11.82
C ASN A 9 2.56 1.95 11.46
N ASN A 10 2.47 0.68 11.08
CA ASN A 10 1.22 0.03 10.66
C ASN A 10 0.57 0.65 9.40
N ARG A 11 1.40 1.23 8.53
CA ARG A 11 1.05 1.78 7.23
C ARG A 11 1.83 1.05 6.15
N VAL A 12 1.11 0.68 5.08
CA VAL A 12 1.66 0.13 3.84
C VAL A 12 1.50 1.17 2.76
N THR A 13 2.57 1.51 2.06
CA THR A 13 2.52 2.46 0.93
C THR A 13 3.04 1.82 -0.35
N SER A 14 2.48 2.25 -1.48
CA SER A 14 3.02 2.04 -2.81
C SER A 14 2.92 3.34 -3.60
N SER A 15 4.01 3.74 -4.24
CA SER A 15 4.07 4.99 -4.99
C SER A 15 4.43 4.70 -6.45
N VAL A 16 3.76 5.40 -7.35
CA VAL A 16 4.03 5.40 -8.78
C VAL A 16 4.22 6.84 -9.23
N THR A 17 5.38 7.15 -9.79
CA THR A 17 5.65 8.45 -10.41
C THR A 17 5.53 8.31 -11.92
N ARG A 18 4.69 9.13 -12.53
CA ARG A 18 4.51 9.24 -13.98
C ARG A 18 4.91 10.63 -14.43
N SER A 19 5.61 10.72 -15.56
CA SER A 19 5.88 11.98 -16.24
C SER A 19 5.24 11.94 -17.63
N TYR A 20 4.74 13.08 -18.08
CA TYR A 20 4.17 13.24 -19.41
C TYR A 20 4.87 14.39 -20.12
N ASP A 21 5.44 14.12 -21.29
CA ASP A 21 5.96 15.08 -22.29
C ASP A 21 6.50 16.43 -21.75
N GLY A 22 7.48 16.38 -20.83
CA GLY A 22 8.15 17.58 -20.31
C GLY A 22 7.40 18.33 -19.20
N PHE A 23 6.25 17.84 -18.75
CA PHE A 23 5.51 18.39 -17.60
C PHE A 23 6.03 17.87 -16.26
N THR A 24 5.67 18.58 -15.19
CA THR A 24 5.93 18.21 -13.80
C THR A 24 5.50 16.77 -13.54
N ALA A 25 6.42 15.97 -12.97
CA ALA A 25 6.13 14.58 -12.64
C ALA A 25 4.97 14.49 -11.64
N LEU A 26 3.98 13.67 -11.95
CA LEU A 26 2.84 13.36 -11.09
C LEU A 26 3.19 12.11 -10.27
N THR A 27 3.27 12.26 -8.95
CA THR A 27 3.48 11.12 -8.04
C THR A 27 2.17 10.76 -7.37
N ILE A 28 1.69 9.55 -7.62
CA ILE A 28 0.54 8.98 -6.91
C ILE A 28 1.05 8.01 -5.86
N THR A 29 0.59 8.17 -4.63
CA THR A 29 0.87 7.24 -3.54
C THR A 29 -0.44 6.64 -3.04
N PHE A 30 -0.54 5.32 -3.12
CA PHE A 30 -1.57 4.55 -2.44
C PHE A 30 -1.07 4.18 -1.05
N ALA A 31 -1.92 4.33 -0.05
CA ALA A 31 -1.61 3.96 1.32
C ALA A 31 -2.74 3.16 1.95
N ALA A 32 -2.38 2.20 2.77
CA ALA A 32 -3.27 1.47 3.65
C ALA A 32 -2.79 1.65 5.09
N GLU A 33 -3.68 2.12 5.96
CA GLU A 33 -3.42 2.33 7.39
C GLU A 33 -4.43 1.54 8.21
N SER A 34 -4.09 1.27 9.47
CA SER A 34 -4.97 0.55 10.39
C SER A 34 -5.44 -0.80 9.83
N VAL A 35 -4.56 -1.49 9.11
CA VAL A 35 -4.83 -2.79 8.51
C VAL A 35 -5.13 -3.78 9.63
N ARG A 36 -6.27 -4.46 9.53
CA ARG A 36 -6.73 -5.44 10.50
C ARG A 36 -7.55 -6.52 9.83
N LEU A 37 -7.52 -7.72 10.41
CA LEU A 37 -8.41 -8.80 10.03
C LEU A 37 -9.72 -8.70 10.84
N ASP A 38 -10.86 -8.68 10.17
CA ASP A 38 -12.19 -8.76 10.78
C ASP A 38 -13.02 -9.80 10.04
N ARG A 39 -13.51 -10.82 10.76
CA ARG A 39 -14.31 -11.95 10.21
C ARG A 39 -13.68 -12.58 8.96
N GLY A 40 -12.36 -12.76 8.97
CA GLY A 40 -11.61 -13.37 7.86
C GLY A 40 -11.41 -12.47 6.64
N ARG A 41 -11.73 -11.18 6.74
CA ARG A 41 -11.53 -10.18 5.67
C ARG A 41 -10.58 -9.10 6.14
N VAL A 42 -9.77 -8.57 5.23
CA VAL A 42 -8.85 -7.47 5.54
C VAL A 42 -9.58 -6.14 5.42
N HIS A 43 -9.61 -5.41 6.53
CA HIS A 43 -10.12 -4.06 6.61
C HIS A 43 -8.97 -3.08 6.77
N ALA A 44 -9.03 -1.96 6.05
CA ALA A 44 -8.02 -0.91 6.14
C ALA A 44 -8.63 0.47 5.86
N ARG A 45 -7.93 1.51 6.30
CA ARG A 45 -8.08 2.87 5.79
C ARG A 45 -7.25 3.00 4.51
N LEU A 46 -7.91 3.00 3.36
CA LEU A 46 -7.25 3.24 2.08
C LEU A 46 -7.22 4.75 1.82
N SER A 47 -6.05 5.28 1.49
CA SER A 47 -5.84 6.69 1.16
C SER A 47 -5.09 6.81 -0.16
N VAL A 48 -5.41 7.84 -0.93
CA VAL A 48 -4.67 8.19 -2.15
C VAL A 48 -4.11 9.59 -2.02
N TYR A 49 -2.82 9.71 -2.29
CA TYR A 49 -2.11 10.98 -2.29
C TYR A 49 -1.62 11.30 -3.70
N VAL A 50 -1.64 12.57 -4.05
CA VAL A 50 -1.14 13.12 -5.30
C VAL A 50 -0.12 14.19 -4.95
N ASN A 51 1.13 14.02 -5.37
CA ASN A 51 2.26 14.89 -5.02
C ASN A 51 2.34 15.17 -3.50
N GLY A 52 2.03 14.15 -2.68
CA GLY A 52 2.02 14.23 -1.21
C GLY A 52 0.75 14.80 -0.58
N ALA A 53 -0.16 15.41 -1.34
CA ALA A 53 -1.46 15.89 -0.84
C ALA A 53 -2.49 14.75 -0.83
N ASN A 54 -3.29 14.62 0.23
CA ASN A 54 -4.34 13.61 0.30
C ASN A 54 -5.56 14.06 -0.52
N TYR A 55 -5.93 13.26 -1.52
CA TYR A 55 -7.09 13.55 -2.39
C TYR A 55 -8.35 12.80 -1.97
N GLY A 56 -8.21 11.73 -1.19
CA GLY A 56 -9.34 10.96 -0.74
C GLY A 56 -8.90 9.77 0.12
N TRP A 57 -9.83 9.34 0.97
CA TRP A 57 -9.66 8.14 1.78
C TRP A 57 -11.00 7.44 2.02
N THR A 58 -10.95 6.15 2.35
CA THR A 58 -12.12 5.37 2.78
C THR A 58 -11.71 4.28 3.75
N PHE A 59 -12.62 3.87 4.64
CA PHE A 59 -12.48 2.63 5.41
C PHE A 59 -13.35 1.57 4.78
N CYS A 60 -12.75 0.49 4.29
CA CYS A 60 -13.51 -0.59 3.68
C CYS A 60 -12.85 -1.95 3.89
N ASN A 61 -13.59 -3.00 3.54
CA ASN A 61 -12.96 -4.27 3.21
C ASN A 61 -12.15 -4.07 1.92
N VAL A 62 -10.86 -4.40 1.96
CA VAL A 62 -9.93 -4.24 0.83
C VAL A 62 -10.36 -5.07 -0.38
N GLU A 63 -11.07 -6.18 -0.19
CA GLU A 63 -11.56 -7.02 -1.28
C GLU A 63 -12.79 -6.42 -1.97
N ARG A 64 -13.51 -5.49 -1.31
CA ARG A 64 -14.77 -4.94 -1.83
C ARG A 64 -14.51 -3.99 -2.99
N VAL A 65 -14.79 -4.44 -4.20
CA VAL A 65 -14.51 -3.74 -5.46
C VAL A 65 -15.25 -2.40 -5.55
N GLU A 66 -16.50 -2.33 -5.07
CA GLU A 66 -17.34 -1.13 -5.21
C GLU A 66 -16.77 0.05 -4.43
N ASP A 67 -16.32 -0.17 -3.20
CA ASP A 67 -15.73 0.89 -2.36
C ASP A 67 -14.41 1.39 -2.96
N ARG A 68 -13.59 0.46 -3.47
CA ARG A 68 -12.33 0.79 -4.16
C ARG A 68 -12.58 1.64 -5.40
N ASN A 69 -13.53 1.24 -6.24
CA ASN A 69 -13.88 1.97 -7.46
C ASN A 69 -14.45 3.35 -7.14
N ARG A 70 -15.28 3.47 -6.11
CA ARG A 70 -15.83 4.76 -5.67
C ARG A 70 -14.73 5.72 -5.20
N LEU A 71 -13.78 5.22 -4.41
CA LEU A 71 -12.64 6.04 -3.97
C LEU A 71 -11.81 6.52 -5.17
N ILE A 72 -11.38 5.62 -6.05
CA ILE A 72 -10.56 5.98 -7.20
C ILE A 72 -11.30 6.91 -8.15
N LYS A 73 -12.59 6.69 -8.40
CA LYS A 73 -13.39 7.60 -9.21
C LYS A 73 -13.44 9.00 -8.60
N SER A 74 -13.67 9.10 -7.30
CA SER A 74 -13.69 10.39 -6.59
C SER A 74 -12.34 11.11 -6.65
N VAL A 75 -11.23 10.39 -6.52
CA VAL A 75 -9.88 10.98 -6.60
C VAL A 75 -9.58 11.45 -8.01
N TYR A 76 -9.90 10.63 -9.02
CA TYR A 76 -9.69 10.99 -10.42
C TYR A 76 -10.54 12.18 -10.85
N ASP A 77 -11.79 12.26 -10.38
CA ASP A 77 -12.67 13.39 -10.65
C ASP A 77 -12.18 14.69 -10.01
N ALA A 78 -11.41 14.59 -8.92
CA ALA A 78 -10.80 15.73 -8.26
C ALA A 78 -9.55 16.26 -8.99
N PHE A 79 -9.03 15.57 -10.02
CA PHE A 79 -7.98 16.13 -10.89
C PHE A 79 -8.53 17.36 -11.61
N GLN A 80 -7.89 18.49 -11.36
CA GLN A 80 -8.34 19.80 -11.81
C GLN A 80 -7.78 20.14 -13.18
N THR A 81 -6.61 19.59 -13.53
CA THR A 81 -5.91 19.97 -14.75
C THR A 81 -5.97 18.88 -15.83
N PRO A 82 -6.03 19.26 -17.12
CA PRO A 82 -5.90 18.29 -18.21
C PRO A 82 -4.59 17.51 -18.17
N GLU A 83 -3.51 18.14 -17.70
CA GLU A 83 -2.18 17.54 -17.58
C GLU A 83 -2.17 16.38 -16.57
N GLU A 84 -2.84 16.53 -15.42
CA GLU A 84 -2.99 15.46 -14.43
C GLU A 84 -3.72 14.25 -15.04
N ARG A 85 -4.79 14.50 -15.79
CA ARG A 85 -5.60 13.46 -16.43
C ARG A 85 -4.88 12.78 -17.60
N ALA A 86 -4.02 13.51 -18.30
CA ALA A 86 -3.18 12.99 -19.37
C ALA A 86 -1.98 12.19 -18.84
N ALA A 87 -1.42 12.59 -17.69
CA ALA A 87 -0.29 11.92 -17.07
C ALA A 87 -0.64 10.56 -16.47
N TYR A 88 -1.91 10.33 -16.11
CA TYR A 88 -2.35 9.07 -15.54
C TYR A 88 -3.80 8.77 -15.93
N ALA A 89 -4.01 7.81 -16.82
CA ALA A 89 -5.36 7.46 -17.25
C ALA A 89 -6.15 6.80 -16.10
N TYR A 90 -7.47 7.05 -16.07
CA TYR A 90 -8.36 6.48 -15.06
C TYR A 90 -8.23 4.96 -14.93
N GLU A 91 -8.21 4.24 -16.05
CA GLU A 91 -8.12 2.78 -16.07
C GLU A 91 -6.79 2.26 -15.53
N GLU A 92 -5.70 2.97 -15.79
CA GLU A 92 -4.38 2.63 -15.24
C GLU A 92 -4.35 2.88 -13.73
N MET A 93 -4.87 4.02 -13.27
CA MET A 93 -4.96 4.32 -11.84
C MET A 93 -5.83 3.30 -11.09
N ARG A 94 -6.95 2.88 -11.71
CA ARG A 94 -7.82 1.84 -11.20
C ARG A 94 -7.10 0.50 -11.11
N HIS A 95 -6.39 0.11 -12.18
CA HIS A 95 -5.61 -1.12 -12.22
C HIS A 95 -4.53 -1.14 -11.13
N ASP A 96 -3.72 -0.09 -11.05
CA ASP A 96 -2.62 0.01 -10.09
C ASP A 96 -3.14 0.02 -8.64
N PHE A 97 -4.27 0.68 -8.37
CA PHE A 97 -4.90 0.64 -7.05
C PHE A 97 -5.46 -0.73 -6.69
N HIS A 98 -6.04 -1.46 -7.65
CA HIS A 98 -6.51 -2.82 -7.43
C HIS A 98 -5.36 -3.77 -7.17
N ALA A 99 -4.26 -3.63 -7.91
CA ALA A 99 -3.02 -4.38 -7.69
C ALA A 99 -2.43 -4.09 -6.30
N PHE A 100 -2.39 -2.81 -5.88
CA PHE A 100 -2.00 -2.42 -4.53
C PHE A 100 -2.86 -3.11 -3.47
N CYS A 101 -4.19 -3.06 -3.62
CA CYS A 101 -5.13 -3.69 -2.70
C CYS A 101 -5.01 -5.22 -2.68
N GLY A 102 -4.76 -5.85 -3.83
CA GLY A 102 -4.52 -7.28 -3.92
C GLY A 102 -3.35 -7.68 -3.03
N GLY A 103 -2.22 -6.99 -3.18
CA GLY A 103 -1.00 -7.22 -2.41
C GLY A 103 -1.09 -6.98 -0.90
N LEU A 104 -2.15 -6.31 -0.41
CA LEU A 104 -2.32 -6.07 1.03
C LEU A 104 -2.58 -7.36 1.81
N TRP A 105 -3.18 -8.37 1.18
CA TRP A 105 -3.42 -9.66 1.84
C TRP A 105 -2.10 -10.41 2.07
N GLU A 106 -1.27 -10.53 1.04
CA GLU A 106 0.04 -11.16 1.13
C GLU A 106 0.94 -10.40 2.08
N ALA A 107 0.90 -9.07 2.04
CA ALA A 107 1.68 -8.23 2.95
C ALA A 107 1.20 -8.40 4.41
N TRP A 108 -0.10 -8.53 4.65
CA TRP A 108 -0.64 -8.82 5.99
C TRP A 108 -0.21 -10.20 6.48
N MET A 109 -0.33 -11.23 5.64
CA MET A 109 0.13 -12.59 5.98
C MET A 109 1.64 -12.66 6.25
N ALA A 110 2.43 -11.87 5.52
CA ALA A 110 3.88 -11.83 5.70
C ALA A 110 4.30 -11.30 7.08
N ARG A 111 3.45 -10.48 7.73
CA ARG A 111 3.72 -9.94 9.07
C ARG A 111 3.82 -11.02 10.15
N ASP A 112 3.05 -12.09 10.01
CA ASP A 112 3.02 -13.18 10.98
C ASP A 112 3.99 -14.31 10.61
N GLN A 113 4.86 -14.12 9.61
CA GLN A 113 5.89 -15.11 9.32
C GLN A 113 6.89 -15.18 10.48
N PRO A 114 7.17 -16.39 11.01
CA PRO A 114 8.16 -16.55 12.06
C PRO A 114 9.52 -16.10 11.55
N GLU A 115 10.11 -15.11 12.21
CA GLU A 115 11.52 -14.78 11.98
C GLU A 115 12.36 -15.99 12.36
N ALA A 116 13.30 -16.36 11.47
CA ALA A 116 14.27 -17.40 11.78
C ALA A 116 15.07 -16.92 13.00
N LEU A 117 14.78 -17.50 14.16
CA LEU A 117 15.56 -17.30 15.37
C LEU A 117 17.00 -17.74 15.06
N GLN A 118 17.87 -16.76 14.84
CA GLN A 118 19.28 -17.03 14.67
C GLN A 118 19.81 -17.43 16.05
N GLY A 119 19.83 -18.74 16.29
CA GLY A 119 20.37 -19.31 17.52
C GLY A 119 21.81 -18.83 17.69
N LYS A 120 22.03 -17.92 18.64
CA LYS A 120 23.37 -17.69 19.16
C LYS A 120 23.77 -18.98 19.86
N LEU A 121 24.61 -19.77 19.20
CA LEU A 121 25.40 -20.82 19.83
C LEU A 121 26.44 -20.14 20.72
N SER A 122 25.99 -19.50 21.80
CA SER A 122 26.87 -19.13 22.89
C SER A 122 27.12 -20.42 23.67
N PRO A 123 28.36 -20.95 23.69
CA PRO A 123 28.66 -22.11 24.50
C PRO A 123 28.33 -21.80 25.97
N PRO A 124 27.79 -22.76 26.73
CA PRO A 124 27.52 -22.56 28.15
C PRO A 124 28.81 -22.20 28.88
N SER A 125 28.79 -21.11 29.65
CA SER A 125 29.96 -20.49 30.29
C SER A 125 30.48 -21.24 31.52
N PHE A 126 29.92 -22.40 31.85
CA PHE A 126 30.35 -23.20 33.00
C PHE A 126 30.27 -24.68 32.68
N ILE A 127 31.45 -25.31 32.61
CA ILE A 127 31.62 -26.75 32.78
C ILE A 127 31.83 -26.95 34.28
N LEU A 128 30.94 -27.71 34.93
CA LEU A 128 31.21 -28.20 36.28
C LEU A 128 32.34 -29.23 36.18
N THR A 129 33.54 -28.85 36.58
CA THR A 129 34.64 -29.80 36.81
C THR A 129 34.35 -30.61 38.08
N PRO A 130 34.46 -31.95 38.04
CA PRO A 130 34.27 -32.83 39.19
C PRO A 130 35.36 -32.63 40.26
#